data_AF-X6NJ88-F1
#
_entry.id   AF-X6NJ88-F1
#
_cell.length_a   1.000
_cell.length_b   1.000
_cell.length_c   1.000
_cell.angle_alpha   90.00
_cell.angle_beta   90.00
_cell.angle_gamma   90.00
#
_symmetry.space_group_name_H-M   'P 1'
#
loop_
_entity.id
_entity.type
_entity.pdbx_description
1 polymer ?
#
loop_
_entity_poly.entity_id
_entity_poly.type
_entity_poly.pdbx_seq_one_letter_code
_entity_poly.pdbx_strand_id
1 'polypeptide(L)'
;MFAIFCEIVQSVAYTIIVTGGNTSDELSFFFFFFLFVLFVWACKLHYHGKSQFVVVVIPYNNNNKNVVHLVWNRGGKGGWKIQILTLVTAFIVAGVTEEVAKGIVLQHCTKLYLPNPVYLNGSYINTFVWMGLAAGLGFGTMEGILYTCLYGISSGFLGQLIIGSIRVFLAIPFHTLTGVMWPYFSFFLECLQQEKTWIQMGIKQVLWHGLYDYIEMEYSLFAPANDLLLSLLGLVLGYIIVIIAAIVTRRDYQNLLSNQFATLRNDTVEAEEMTSFP
;
A
#
# COMPACT_ATOMS: atom_id res chain seq x y z
N MET A 1 -18.26 -11.15 11.48
CA MET A 1 -16.90 -10.72 11.87
C MET A 1 -16.26 -9.80 10.83
N PHE A 2 -16.31 -10.14 9.53
CA PHE A 2 -15.76 -9.30 8.44
C PHE A 2 -16.60 -8.02 8.14
N ALA A 3 -17.93 -8.11 8.14
CA ALA A 3 -18.80 -6.93 8.04
C ALA A 3 -18.59 -5.94 9.21
N ILE A 4 -18.31 -6.47 10.40
CA ILE A 4 -17.99 -5.70 11.60
C ILE A 4 -16.62 -4.98 11.42
N PHE A 5 -15.64 -5.61 10.77
CA PHE A 5 -14.35 -4.98 10.50
C PHE A 5 -14.47 -3.82 9.48
N CYS A 6 -15.23 -4.00 8.41
CA CYS A 6 -15.49 -2.94 7.43
C CYS A 6 -16.32 -1.79 8.03
N GLU A 7 -17.36 -2.08 8.82
CA GLU A 7 -18.12 -1.06 9.54
C GLU A 7 -17.28 -0.33 10.58
N ILE A 8 -16.33 -1.01 11.24
CA ILE A 8 -15.40 -0.38 12.19
C ILE A 8 -14.40 0.54 11.47
N VAL A 9 -13.79 0.10 10.36
CA VAL A 9 -12.85 0.94 9.59
C VAL A 9 -13.56 2.15 9.01
N GLN A 10 -14.77 1.96 8.48
CA GLN A 10 -15.59 3.03 7.92
C GLN A 10 -16.10 3.98 9.01
N SER A 11 -16.51 3.47 10.18
CA SER A 11 -16.90 4.28 11.35
C SER A 11 -15.73 5.07 11.94
N VAL A 12 -14.52 4.51 11.97
CA VAL A 12 -13.30 5.21 12.44
C VAL A 12 -12.93 6.32 11.46
N ALA A 13 -12.95 6.07 10.16
CA ALA A 13 -12.72 7.09 9.14
C ALA A 13 -13.78 8.21 9.18
N TYR A 14 -15.06 7.86 9.35
CA TYR A 14 -16.16 8.83 9.46
C TYR A 14 -16.07 9.67 10.74
N THR A 15 -15.67 9.08 11.86
CA THR A 15 -15.52 9.77 13.15
C THR A 15 -14.34 10.76 13.13
N ILE A 16 -13.23 10.42 12.47
CA ILE A 16 -12.06 11.31 12.31
C ILE A 16 -12.41 12.53 11.44
N ILE A 17 -13.26 12.35 10.41
CA ILE A 17 -13.68 13.42 9.50
C ILE A 17 -14.73 14.34 10.13
N VAL A 18 -15.66 13.80 10.94
CA VAL A 18 -16.79 14.56 11.51
C VAL A 18 -16.41 15.31 12.79
N THR A 19 -15.45 14.84 13.59
CA THR A 19 -15.12 15.49 14.89
C THR A 19 -14.08 16.61 14.79
N GLY A 20 -13.62 16.96 13.58
CA GLY A 20 -12.82 18.16 13.35
C GLY A 20 -11.56 18.27 14.22
N GLY A 21 -10.93 17.15 14.57
CA GLY A 21 -9.69 17.15 15.34
C GLY A 21 -9.83 17.67 16.77
N ASN A 22 -10.97 17.48 17.45
CA ASN A 22 -11.00 17.66 18.90
C ASN A 22 -10.54 16.37 19.60
N THR A 23 -9.32 16.39 20.12
CA THR A 23 -8.52 15.23 20.57
C THR A 23 -8.92 14.67 21.95
N SER A 24 -10.19 14.80 22.38
CA SER A 24 -10.62 14.26 23.68
C SER A 24 -11.00 12.77 23.65
N ASP A 25 -11.22 12.17 22.48
CA ASP A 25 -11.53 10.74 22.39
C ASP A 25 -10.28 9.93 22.04
N GLU A 26 -9.41 9.80 23.05
CA GLU A 26 -8.24 8.91 23.07
C GLU A 26 -8.61 7.45 22.71
N LEU A 27 -9.88 7.07 22.85
CA LEU A 27 -10.40 5.72 22.66
C LEU A 27 -10.16 5.17 21.25
N SER A 28 -10.27 6.00 20.21
CA SER A 28 -10.15 5.57 18.80
C SER A 28 -8.70 5.25 18.42
N PHE A 29 -7.76 6.07 18.91
CA PHE A 29 -6.33 5.84 18.75
C PHE A 29 -5.87 4.67 19.62
N PHE A 30 -6.37 4.58 20.86
CA PHE A 30 -6.15 3.42 21.72
C PHE A 30 -6.67 2.13 21.10
N PHE A 31 -7.80 2.15 20.38
CA PHE A 31 -8.35 0.94 19.78
C PHE A 31 -7.52 0.46 18.58
N PHE A 32 -7.05 1.37 17.72
CA PHE A 32 -6.12 1.04 16.64
C PHE A 32 -4.78 0.53 17.20
N PHE A 33 -4.22 1.23 18.19
CA PHE A 33 -3.00 0.80 18.88
C PHE A 33 -3.18 -0.54 19.60
N PHE A 34 -4.34 -0.76 20.22
CA PHE A 34 -4.67 -2.01 20.91
C PHE A 34 -4.82 -3.17 19.94
N LEU A 35 -5.44 -2.98 18.77
CA LEU A 35 -5.51 -4.00 17.72
C LEU A 35 -4.14 -4.30 17.11
N PHE A 36 -3.31 -3.28 16.91
CA PHE A 36 -1.93 -3.45 16.47
C PHE A 36 -1.08 -4.18 17.52
N VAL A 37 -1.22 -3.84 18.81
CA VAL A 37 -0.55 -4.52 19.92
C VAL A 37 -1.07 -5.95 20.09
N LEU A 38 -2.37 -6.21 19.92
CA LEU A 38 -2.96 -7.55 19.91
C LEU A 38 -2.44 -8.40 18.76
N PHE A 39 -2.29 -7.80 17.57
CA PHE A 39 -1.72 -8.45 16.41
C PHE A 39 -0.24 -8.81 16.65
N VAL A 40 0.56 -7.87 17.15
CA VAL A 40 1.97 -8.11 17.52
C VAL A 40 2.09 -9.13 18.66
N TRP A 41 1.16 -9.10 19.63
CA TRP A 41 1.10 -10.04 20.74
C TRP A 41 0.69 -11.45 20.29
N ALA A 42 -0.28 -11.58 19.36
CA ALA A 42 -0.67 -12.84 18.75
C ALA A 42 0.48 -13.45 17.93
N CYS A 43 1.21 -12.62 17.18
CA CYS A 43 2.45 -13.02 16.50
C CYS A 43 3.53 -13.50 17.48
N LYS A 44 3.65 -12.88 18.65
CA LYS A 44 4.57 -13.28 19.74
C LYS A 44 4.15 -14.56 20.45
N LEU A 45 2.86 -14.82 20.60
CA LEU A 45 2.34 -16.07 21.18
C LEU A 45 2.58 -17.28 20.25
N HIS A 46 2.61 -17.06 18.94
CA HIS A 46 2.88 -18.12 17.97
C HIS A 46 4.39 -18.41 17.78
N TYR A 47 5.25 -17.42 18.07
CA TYR A 47 6.70 -17.57 18.04
C TYR A 47 7.28 -17.56 19.46
N HIS A 48 7.52 -18.76 20.02
CA HIS A 48 8.18 -18.98 21.31
C HIS A 48 9.70 -18.63 21.28
N GLY A 49 10.04 -17.42 20.87
CA GLY A 49 11.40 -16.90 20.82
C GLY A 49 11.49 -15.51 21.46
N LYS A 50 12.55 -15.26 22.23
CA LYS A 50 12.86 -13.97 22.87
C LYS A 50 13.22 -12.92 21.81
N SER A 51 12.24 -12.40 21.09
CA SER A 51 12.43 -11.25 20.20
C SER A 51 12.11 -9.96 20.96
N GLN A 52 13.14 -9.17 21.24
CA GLN A 52 12.98 -7.79 21.72
C GLN A 52 12.64 -6.91 20.51
N PHE A 53 11.38 -6.51 20.37
CA PHE A 53 11.04 -5.39 19.51
C PHE A 53 11.41 -4.11 20.25
N VAL A 54 12.45 -3.43 19.77
CA VAL A 54 12.80 -2.09 20.25
C VAL A 54 12.00 -1.10 19.42
N VAL A 55 10.86 -0.66 19.94
CA VAL A 55 10.23 0.57 19.45
C VAL A 55 11.09 1.71 19.96
N VAL A 56 11.97 2.23 19.12
CA VAL A 56 12.81 3.37 19.47
C VAL A 56 11.96 4.64 19.36
N VAL A 57 11.27 4.99 20.44
CA VAL A 57 10.72 6.34 20.58
C VAL A 57 11.87 7.24 21.05
N ILE A 58 12.45 8.04 20.15
CA ILE A 58 13.45 9.04 20.54
C ILE A 58 12.71 10.31 20.92
N PRO A 59 12.65 10.71 22.21
CA PRO A 59 12.07 11.97 22.59
C PRO A 59 12.90 13.13 22.02
N TYR A 60 12.25 14.05 21.32
CA TYR A 60 12.86 15.28 20.83
C TYR A 60 13.15 16.21 22.01
N ASN A 61 14.41 16.27 22.45
CA ASN A 61 14.87 17.23 23.45
C ASN A 61 15.55 18.42 22.75
N ASN A 62 14.94 19.60 22.88
CA ASN A 62 15.38 20.86 22.26
C ASN A 62 16.83 21.28 22.59
N ASN A 63 17.46 20.69 23.61
CA ASN A 63 18.81 21.07 24.04
C ASN A 63 19.96 20.25 23.42
N ASN A 64 19.68 19.20 22.64
CA ASN A 64 20.73 18.32 22.11
C ASN A 64 20.90 18.42 20.59
N LYS A 65 21.75 19.35 20.14
CA LYS A 65 22.34 19.35 18.79
C LYS A 65 23.18 18.10 18.46
N ASN A 66 23.32 17.16 19.40
CA ASN A 66 24.17 15.97 19.29
C ASN A 66 23.43 14.70 18.83
N VAL A 67 22.11 14.71 18.64
CA VAL A 67 21.36 13.51 18.23
C VAL A 67 21.66 13.12 16.77
N VAL A 68 21.90 14.10 15.89
CA VAL A 68 22.25 13.84 14.49
C VAL A 68 23.66 13.21 14.36
N HIS A 69 24.58 13.51 15.27
CA HIS A 69 25.92 12.92 15.28
C HIS A 69 25.96 11.43 15.66
N LEU A 70 24.97 10.93 16.41
CA LEU A 70 24.88 9.52 16.80
C LEU A 70 24.42 8.61 15.66
N VAL A 71 23.70 9.14 14.67
CA VAL A 71 23.29 8.40 13.48
C VAL A 71 24.42 8.36 12.44
N TRP A 72 25.26 9.40 12.36
CA TRP A 72 26.33 9.47 11.36
C TRP A 72 27.60 8.68 11.73
N ASN A 73 27.85 8.38 13.01
CA ASN A 73 28.97 7.50 13.42
C ASN A 73 28.67 6.00 13.17
N ARG A 74 27.95 5.70 12.08
CA ARG A 74 27.48 4.37 11.64
C ARG A 74 28.46 3.61 10.73
N GLY A 75 29.66 4.15 10.49
CA GLY A 75 30.76 3.41 9.88
C GLY A 75 31.27 2.23 10.74
N GLY A 76 30.76 2.05 11.96
CA GLY A 76 31.05 0.91 12.83
C GLY A 76 30.24 -0.35 12.53
N LYS A 77 30.59 -1.46 13.19
CA LYS A 77 30.07 -2.85 13.03
C LYS A 77 28.54 -3.07 13.15
N GLY A 78 27.72 -2.01 13.25
CA GLY A 78 26.26 -2.07 13.48
C GLY A 78 25.36 -1.57 12.35
N GLY A 79 25.88 -0.91 11.30
CA GLY A 79 25.06 -0.30 10.25
C GLY A 79 24.17 -1.30 9.48
N TRP A 80 24.71 -2.49 9.18
CA TRP A 80 24.00 -3.55 8.45
C TRP A 80 22.75 -4.07 9.17
N LYS A 81 22.71 -4.03 10.51
CA LYS A 81 21.54 -4.48 11.29
C LYS A 81 20.33 -3.59 11.05
N ILE A 82 20.57 -2.29 10.89
CA ILE A 82 19.52 -1.29 10.68
C ILE A 82 18.99 -1.45 9.26
N GLN A 83 19.86 -1.60 8.26
CA GLN A 83 19.45 -1.84 6.87
C GLN A 83 18.63 -3.11 6.72
N ILE A 84 19.02 -4.22 7.37
CA ILE A 84 18.22 -5.45 7.37
C ILE A 84 16.86 -5.21 8.04
N LEU A 85 16.83 -4.49 9.16
CA LEU A 85 15.57 -4.16 9.83
C LEU A 85 14.66 -3.29 8.94
N THR A 86 15.21 -2.27 8.26
CA THR A 86 14.49 -1.44 7.30
C THR A 86 13.92 -2.29 6.16
N LEU A 87 14.75 -3.16 5.58
CA LEU A 87 14.35 -4.07 4.49
C LEU A 87 13.20 -4.99 4.91
N VAL A 88 13.32 -5.63 6.08
CA VAL A 88 12.27 -6.52 6.61
C VAL A 88 11.00 -5.73 6.90
N THR A 89 11.12 -4.54 7.49
CA THR A 89 9.96 -3.69 7.80
C THR A 89 9.24 -3.27 6.52
N ALA A 90 9.98 -2.77 5.54
CA ALA A 90 9.44 -2.29 4.27
C ALA A 90 8.75 -3.41 3.47
N PHE A 91 9.38 -4.57 3.30
CA PHE A 91 8.81 -5.63 2.47
C PHE A 91 7.78 -6.48 3.20
N ILE A 92 8.07 -6.90 4.44
CA ILE A 92 7.25 -7.89 5.15
C ILE A 92 6.18 -7.23 5.99
N VAL A 93 6.52 -6.17 6.73
CA VAL A 93 5.56 -5.53 7.62
C VAL A 93 4.64 -4.61 6.84
N ALA A 94 5.19 -3.67 6.08
CA ALA A 94 4.40 -2.72 5.30
C ALA A 94 3.89 -3.36 4.00
N GLY A 95 4.80 -3.70 3.07
CA GLY A 95 4.46 -4.20 1.74
C GLY A 95 3.49 -5.38 1.72
N VAL A 96 3.78 -6.47 2.46
CA VAL A 96 2.86 -7.63 2.51
C VAL A 96 1.53 -7.27 3.16
N THR A 97 1.54 -6.62 4.33
CA THR A 97 0.30 -6.34 5.07
C THR A 97 -0.63 -5.44 4.27
N GLU A 98 -0.10 -4.36 3.69
CA GLU A 98 -0.90 -3.40 2.95
C GLU A 98 -1.43 -3.97 1.63
N GLU A 99 -0.58 -4.68 0.88
CA GLU A 99 -1.02 -5.26 -0.39
C GLU A 99 -2.00 -6.42 -0.18
N VAL A 100 -1.82 -7.24 0.84
CA VAL A 100 -2.81 -8.28 1.19
C VAL A 100 -4.13 -7.63 1.59
N ALA A 101 -4.12 -6.55 2.39
CA ALA A 101 -5.33 -5.85 2.77
C ALA A 101 -6.07 -5.27 1.54
N LYS A 102 -5.35 -4.62 0.61
CA LYS A 102 -5.92 -4.15 -0.67
C LYS A 102 -6.51 -5.31 -1.49
N GLY A 103 -5.77 -6.40 -1.62
CA GLY A 103 -6.22 -7.59 -2.35
C GLY A 103 -7.51 -8.18 -1.76
N ILE A 104 -7.62 -8.27 -0.44
CA ILE A 104 -8.82 -8.75 0.26
C ILE A 104 -10.01 -7.81 0.00
N VAL A 105 -9.81 -6.49 0.15
CA VAL A 105 -10.87 -5.50 -0.13
C VAL A 105 -11.32 -5.62 -1.57
N LEU A 106 -10.39 -5.72 -2.52
CA LEU A 106 -10.72 -5.85 -3.93
C LEU A 106 -11.50 -7.14 -4.19
N GLN A 107 -11.03 -8.29 -3.70
CA GLN A 107 -11.73 -9.57 -3.90
C GLN A 107 -13.14 -9.55 -3.30
N HIS A 108 -13.29 -8.91 -2.13
CA HIS A 108 -14.61 -8.77 -1.52
C HIS A 108 -15.53 -7.93 -2.39
N CYS A 109 -15.06 -6.76 -2.84
CA CYS A 109 -15.82 -5.87 -3.72
C CYS A 109 -16.14 -6.50 -5.06
N THR A 110 -15.21 -7.26 -5.66
CA THR A 110 -15.45 -7.92 -6.96
C THR A 110 -16.53 -8.98 -6.82
N LYS A 111 -16.45 -9.85 -5.82
CA LYS A 111 -17.48 -10.86 -5.55
C LYS A 111 -18.86 -10.27 -5.22
N LEU A 112 -18.90 -9.10 -4.57
CA LEU A 112 -20.13 -8.47 -4.14
C LEU A 112 -20.81 -7.68 -5.27
N TYR A 113 -20.04 -6.97 -6.07
CA TYR A 113 -20.56 -5.95 -6.99
C TYR A 113 -20.40 -6.30 -8.47
N LEU A 114 -19.59 -7.30 -8.83
CA LEU A 114 -19.48 -7.69 -10.22
C LEU A 114 -20.54 -8.73 -10.60
N PRO A 115 -21.24 -8.52 -11.73
CA PRO A 115 -22.26 -9.44 -12.19
C PRO A 115 -21.65 -10.79 -12.61
N ASN A 116 -22.49 -11.83 -12.64
CA ASN A 116 -22.13 -13.19 -13.05
C ASN A 116 -21.28 -13.20 -14.35
N PRO A 117 -20.33 -14.15 -14.54
CA PRO A 117 -19.44 -14.22 -15.71
C PRO A 117 -20.16 -14.29 -17.06
N VAL A 118 -21.47 -14.52 -17.05
CA VAL A 118 -22.34 -14.48 -18.24
C VAL A 118 -22.36 -13.09 -18.89
N TYR A 119 -21.93 -12.03 -18.18
CA TYR A 119 -21.92 -10.65 -18.68
C TYR A 119 -20.50 -10.10 -18.97
N LEU A 120 -19.53 -10.97 -19.22
CA LEU A 120 -18.15 -10.58 -19.54
C LEU A 120 -18.08 -9.75 -20.83
N ASN A 121 -18.00 -8.43 -20.68
CA ASN A 121 -17.70 -7.50 -21.76
C ASN A 121 -16.55 -6.55 -21.36
N GLY A 122 -16.13 -5.65 -22.25
CA GLY A 122 -15.04 -4.72 -21.92
C GLY A 122 -15.34 -3.77 -20.74
N SER A 123 -16.61 -3.50 -20.45
CA SER A 123 -17.02 -2.74 -19.26
C SER A 123 -16.68 -3.48 -17.96
N TYR A 124 -16.69 -4.82 -18.00
CA TYR A 124 -16.36 -5.66 -16.84
C TYR A 124 -14.90 -5.50 -16.40
N ILE A 125 -13.95 -5.54 -17.35
CA ILE A 125 -12.51 -5.30 -17.07
C ILE A 125 -12.29 -3.89 -16.54
N ASN A 126 -12.95 -2.89 -17.15
CA ASN A 126 -12.84 -1.52 -16.68
C ASN A 126 -13.31 -1.40 -15.23
N THR A 127 -14.38 -2.11 -14.85
CA THR A 127 -14.89 -2.08 -13.47
C THR A 127 -13.88 -2.63 -12.47
N PHE A 128 -13.21 -3.73 -12.79
CA PHE A 128 -12.09 -4.24 -12.01
C PHE A 128 -10.99 -3.19 -11.82
N VAL A 129 -10.55 -2.56 -12.92
CA VAL A 129 -9.53 -1.51 -12.89
C VAL A 129 -9.97 -0.33 -12.02
N TRP A 130 -11.23 0.13 -12.14
CA TRP A 130 -11.79 1.20 -11.31
C TRP A 130 -11.82 0.85 -9.83
N MET A 131 -12.17 -0.39 -9.48
CA MET A 131 -12.13 -0.85 -8.09
C MET A 131 -10.69 -0.88 -7.55
N GLY A 132 -9.72 -1.32 -8.36
CA GLY A 132 -8.30 -1.30 -8.00
C GLY A 132 -7.77 0.13 -7.81
N LEU A 133 -8.14 1.05 -8.71
CA LEU A 133 -7.85 2.49 -8.58
C LEU A 133 -8.40 3.03 -7.27
N ALA A 134 -9.68 2.75 -6.98
CA ALA A 134 -10.34 3.22 -5.77
C ALA A 134 -9.69 2.66 -4.48
N ALA A 135 -9.38 1.36 -4.46
CA ALA A 135 -8.70 0.73 -3.33
C ALA A 135 -7.30 1.33 -3.12
N GLY A 136 -6.51 1.46 -4.18
CA GLY A 136 -5.18 2.07 -4.12
C GLY A 136 -5.20 3.53 -3.66
N LEU A 137 -6.11 4.35 -4.23
CA LEU A 137 -6.33 5.73 -3.82
C LEU A 137 -6.74 5.85 -2.35
N GLY A 138 -7.64 4.99 -1.88
CA GLY A 138 -8.13 4.97 -0.50
C GLY A 138 -7.00 4.70 0.49
N PHE A 139 -6.23 3.63 0.28
CA PHE A 139 -5.08 3.30 1.12
C PHE A 139 -4.02 4.39 1.09
N GLY A 140 -3.62 4.86 -0.10
CA GLY A 140 -2.61 5.92 -0.20
C GLY A 140 -3.05 7.23 0.43
N THR A 141 -4.34 7.58 0.35
CA THR A 141 -4.88 8.78 1.00
C THR A 141 -4.87 8.63 2.52
N MET A 142 -5.32 7.49 3.06
CA MET A 142 -5.28 7.22 4.50
C MET A 142 -3.85 7.31 5.04
N GLU A 143 -2.90 6.69 4.35
CA GLU A 143 -1.50 6.72 4.73
C GLU A 143 -0.91 8.13 4.59
N GLY A 144 -1.22 8.85 3.50
CA GLY A 144 -0.83 10.24 3.32
C GLY A 144 -1.26 11.15 4.46
N ILE A 145 -2.50 11.00 4.93
CA ILE A 145 -3.03 11.71 6.11
C ILE A 145 -2.25 11.29 7.36
N LEU A 146 -2.11 9.98 7.60
CA LEU A 146 -1.41 9.45 8.76
C LEU A 146 0.02 10.01 8.86
N TYR A 147 0.80 9.94 7.78
CA TYR A 147 2.18 10.42 7.79
C TYR A 147 2.27 11.94 7.91
N THR A 148 1.37 12.68 7.25
CA THR A 148 1.33 14.14 7.37
C THR A 148 1.03 14.58 8.80
N CYS A 149 0.10 13.89 9.47
CA CYS A 149 -0.22 14.16 10.87
C CYS A 149 0.90 13.71 11.80
N LEU A 150 1.36 12.46 11.73
CA LEU A 150 2.33 11.92 12.68
C LEU A 150 3.71 12.58 12.56
N TYR A 151 4.22 12.77 11.35
CA TYR A 151 5.57 13.28 11.12
C TYR A 151 5.62 14.78 10.85
N GLY A 152 4.52 15.35 10.35
CA GLY A 152 4.43 16.78 10.09
C GLY A 152 4.17 17.61 11.35
N ILE A 153 3.47 17.09 12.37
CA ILE A 153 3.17 17.84 13.61
C ILE A 153 4.44 18.34 14.29
N SER A 154 5.48 17.52 14.39
CA SER A 154 6.76 17.93 14.99
C SER A 154 7.53 18.99 14.19
N SER A 155 7.19 19.16 12.91
CA SER A 155 7.89 20.03 11.96
C SER A 155 7.15 21.36 11.71
N GLY A 156 6.02 21.58 12.38
CA GLY A 156 5.16 22.75 12.19
C GLY A 156 4.37 22.74 10.88
N PHE A 157 3.58 23.81 10.65
CA PHE A 157 2.67 23.91 9.49
C PHE A 157 3.37 23.73 8.14
N LEU A 158 4.55 24.34 7.96
CA LEU A 158 5.31 24.23 6.72
C LEU A 158 5.79 22.79 6.48
N GLY A 159 6.22 22.08 7.53
CA GLY A 159 6.62 20.67 7.43
C GLY A 159 5.45 19.76 7.05
N GLN A 160 4.26 19.99 7.64
CA GLN A 160 3.04 19.29 7.25
C GLN A 160 2.69 19.53 5.77
N LEU A 161 2.77 20.78 5.31
CA LEU A 161 2.50 21.09 3.89
C LEU A 161 3.49 20.38 2.95
N ILE A 162 4.76 20.33 3.29
CA ILE A 162 5.79 19.66 2.48
C ILE A 162 5.53 18.15 2.43
N ILE A 163 5.36 17.51 3.60
CA ILE A 163 5.09 16.07 3.67
C ILE A 163 3.79 15.74 2.93
N GLY A 164 2.71 16.48 3.21
CA GLY A 164 1.43 16.29 2.54
C GLY A 164 1.55 16.44 1.02
N SER A 165 2.30 17.43 0.53
CA SER A 165 2.54 17.60 -0.91
C SER A 165 3.27 16.41 -1.51
N ILE A 166 4.34 15.93 -0.87
CA ILE A 166 5.08 14.75 -1.34
C ILE A 166 4.15 13.54 -1.39
N ARG A 167 3.35 13.30 -0.36
CA ARG A 167 2.41 12.17 -0.32
C ARG A 167 1.36 12.28 -1.43
N VAL A 168 0.78 13.47 -1.65
CA VAL A 168 -0.24 13.71 -2.69
C VAL A 168 0.29 13.46 -4.10
N PHE A 169 1.51 13.90 -4.40
CA PHE A 169 2.05 13.82 -5.75
C PHE A 169 2.88 12.55 -6.03
N LEU A 170 3.31 11.84 -5.00
CA LEU A 170 4.16 10.66 -5.14
C LEU A 170 3.51 9.40 -4.57
N ALA A 171 3.26 9.38 -3.25
CA ALA A 171 2.77 8.18 -2.57
C ALA A 171 1.39 7.78 -3.08
N ILE A 172 0.41 8.69 -3.10
CA ILE A 172 -0.97 8.40 -3.51
C ILE A 172 -1.02 7.84 -4.94
N PRO A 173 -0.39 8.45 -5.96
CA PRO A 173 -0.30 7.87 -7.30
C PRO A 173 0.35 6.48 -7.30
N PHE A 174 1.38 6.27 -6.48
CA PHE A 174 2.05 4.98 -6.38
C PHE A 174 1.15 3.88 -5.78
N HIS A 175 0.43 4.15 -4.69
CA HIS A 175 -0.56 3.20 -4.15
C HIS A 175 -1.69 2.94 -5.13
N THR A 176 -2.06 3.95 -5.92
CA THR A 176 -3.06 3.82 -6.99
C THR A 176 -2.57 2.86 -8.07
N LEU A 177 -1.31 2.97 -8.49
CA LEU A 177 -0.70 2.05 -9.44
C LEU A 177 -0.64 0.62 -8.91
N THR A 178 -0.17 0.40 -7.67
CA THR A 178 -0.15 -0.93 -7.04
C THR A 178 -1.57 -1.50 -6.88
N GLY A 179 -2.54 -0.65 -6.57
CA GLY A 179 -3.97 -0.99 -6.56
C GLY A 179 -4.50 -1.50 -7.91
N VAL A 180 -4.09 -0.89 -9.03
CA VAL A 180 -4.49 -1.30 -10.40
C VAL A 180 -3.86 -2.63 -10.83
N MET A 181 -2.74 -3.01 -10.25
CA MET A 181 -2.09 -4.29 -10.57
C MET A 181 -2.88 -5.50 -10.03
N TRP A 182 -3.64 -5.34 -8.93
CA TRP A 182 -4.48 -6.40 -8.37
C TRP A 182 -5.63 -6.87 -9.30
N PRO A 183 -6.43 -5.96 -9.89
CA PRO A 183 -7.51 -6.35 -10.79
C PRO A 183 -7.01 -7.05 -12.06
N TYR A 184 -5.81 -6.72 -12.55
CA TYR A 184 -5.20 -7.46 -13.67
C TYR A 184 -5.14 -8.96 -13.37
N PHE A 185 -4.62 -9.34 -12.21
CA PHE A 185 -4.51 -10.75 -11.83
C PHE A 185 -5.84 -11.37 -11.40
N SER A 186 -6.70 -10.60 -10.73
CA SER A 186 -8.02 -11.08 -10.28
C SER A 186 -8.91 -11.44 -11.46
N PHE A 187 -8.84 -10.67 -12.55
CA PHE A 187 -9.53 -10.98 -13.81
C PHE A 187 -9.08 -12.34 -14.40
N PHE A 188 -7.79 -12.67 -14.36
CA PHE A 188 -7.33 -13.99 -14.86
C PHE A 188 -7.91 -15.15 -14.05
N LEU A 189 -8.04 -14.98 -12.75
CA LEU A 189 -8.52 -16.03 -11.87
C LEU A 189 -10.03 -16.23 -12.03
N GLU A 190 -10.80 -15.14 -12.08
CA GLU A 190 -12.26 -15.22 -12.14
C GLU A 190 -12.80 -15.49 -13.55
N CYS A 191 -12.19 -14.92 -14.59
CA CYS A 191 -12.75 -14.97 -15.95
C CYS A 191 -12.12 -16.03 -16.84
N LEU A 192 -10.82 -16.32 -16.63
CA LEU A 192 -10.05 -17.21 -17.49
C LEU A 192 -9.76 -18.55 -16.84
N GLN A 193 -10.32 -18.78 -15.65
CA GLN A 193 -10.17 -20.00 -14.85
C GLN A 193 -8.70 -20.44 -14.70
N GLN A 194 -7.76 -19.48 -14.73
CA GLN A 194 -6.36 -19.80 -14.54
C GLN A 194 -6.08 -20.07 -13.07
N GLU A 195 -5.47 -21.22 -12.79
CA GLU A 195 -5.01 -21.58 -11.45
C GLU A 195 -3.78 -20.76 -11.05
N LYS A 196 -3.99 -19.50 -10.64
CA LYS A 196 -2.96 -18.67 -10.01
C LYS A 196 -3.20 -18.61 -8.51
N THR A 197 -2.14 -18.78 -7.74
CA THR A 197 -2.17 -18.61 -6.28
C THR A 197 -2.21 -17.12 -5.91
N TRP A 198 -2.76 -16.80 -4.74
CA TRP A 198 -2.74 -15.43 -4.18
C TRP A 198 -1.33 -14.83 -4.12
N ILE A 199 -0.33 -15.66 -3.81
CA ILE A 199 1.08 -15.24 -3.77
C ILE A 199 1.54 -14.79 -5.16
N GLN A 200 1.25 -15.58 -6.20
CA GLN A 200 1.61 -15.21 -7.58
C GLN A 200 0.91 -13.92 -8.04
N MET A 201 -0.30 -13.64 -7.54
CA MET A 201 -1.04 -12.43 -7.87
C MET A 201 -0.53 -11.19 -7.15
N GLY A 202 -0.04 -11.32 -5.92
CA GLY A 202 0.33 -10.19 -5.05
C GLY A 202 1.84 -9.91 -4.96
N ILE A 203 2.70 -10.86 -5.32
CA ILE A 203 4.16 -10.73 -5.13
C ILE A 203 4.74 -9.52 -5.84
N LYS A 204 4.22 -9.18 -7.03
CA LYS A 204 4.72 -8.05 -7.81
C LYS A 204 4.42 -6.72 -7.10
N GLN A 205 3.24 -6.59 -6.54
CA GLN A 205 2.77 -5.42 -5.81
C GLN A 205 3.55 -5.27 -4.51
N VAL A 206 3.73 -6.36 -3.77
CA VAL A 206 4.55 -6.40 -2.55
C VAL A 206 5.99 -5.97 -2.86
N LEU A 207 6.58 -6.44 -3.97
CA LEU A 207 7.94 -6.07 -4.33
C LEU A 207 8.07 -4.59 -4.69
N TRP A 208 7.12 -4.05 -5.47
CA TRP A 208 7.12 -2.61 -5.79
C TRP A 208 6.90 -1.77 -4.54
N HIS A 209 5.90 -2.11 -3.73
CA HIS A 209 5.55 -1.39 -2.52
C HIS A 209 6.69 -1.42 -1.51
N GLY A 210 7.19 -2.60 -1.18
CA GLY A 210 8.33 -2.74 -0.27
C GLY A 210 9.59 -2.03 -0.77
N LEU A 211 9.82 -1.97 -2.09
CA LEU A 211 10.95 -1.21 -2.64
C LEU A 211 10.78 0.30 -2.45
N TYR A 212 9.57 0.82 -2.66
CA TYR A 212 9.24 2.23 -2.42
C TYR A 212 9.44 2.58 -0.95
N ASP A 213 8.85 1.81 -0.04
CA ASP A 213 8.97 2.01 1.41
C ASP A 213 10.41 1.91 1.89
N TYR A 214 11.16 0.93 1.37
CA TYR A 214 12.56 0.77 1.75
C TYR A 214 13.38 2.00 1.38
N ILE A 215 13.16 2.57 0.19
CA ILE A 215 13.84 3.76 -0.26
C ILE A 215 13.41 4.99 0.55
N GLU A 216 12.11 5.14 0.83
CA GLU A 216 11.59 6.22 1.69
C GLU A 216 12.19 6.15 3.11
N MET A 217 12.26 4.95 3.70
CA MET A 217 12.79 4.73 5.05
C MET A 217 14.32 4.91 5.11
N GLU A 218 15.08 4.30 4.19
CA GLU A 218 16.55 4.47 4.15
C GLU A 218 16.89 5.94 3.97
N TYR A 219 16.15 6.63 3.10
CA TYR A 219 16.35 8.04 2.90
C TYR A 219 16.06 8.88 4.15
N SER A 220 14.97 8.59 4.85
CA SER A 220 14.62 9.21 6.13
C SER A 220 15.69 8.94 7.21
N LEU A 221 16.41 7.82 7.11
CA LEU A 221 17.52 7.48 8.01
C LEU A 221 18.82 8.22 7.67
N PHE A 222 19.05 8.56 6.39
CA PHE A 222 20.29 9.19 5.93
C PHE A 222 20.20 10.70 5.78
N ALA A 223 19.00 11.26 5.57
CA ALA A 223 18.81 12.69 5.39
C ALA A 223 18.76 13.41 6.75
N PRO A 224 19.74 14.27 7.08
CA PRO A 224 19.52 15.29 8.09
C PRO A 224 18.28 16.08 7.70
N ALA A 225 17.39 16.41 8.64
CA ALA A 225 16.13 17.11 8.37
C ALA A 225 16.29 18.48 7.66
N ASN A 226 17.52 18.97 7.54
CA ASN A 226 17.92 20.21 6.92
C ASN A 226 18.72 20.06 5.61
N ASP A 227 18.98 18.85 5.12
CA ASP A 227 19.68 18.63 3.84
C ASP A 227 18.68 18.59 2.69
N LEU A 228 18.43 19.77 2.10
CA LEU A 228 17.52 19.93 0.96
C LEU A 228 17.99 19.14 -0.28
N LEU A 229 19.30 19.08 -0.53
CA LEU A 229 19.82 18.41 -1.72
C LEU A 229 19.57 16.91 -1.63
N LEU A 230 19.88 16.32 -0.48
CA LEU A 230 19.55 14.94 -0.23
C LEU A 230 18.03 14.77 -0.37
N SER A 231 17.22 15.62 0.29
CA SER A 231 15.73 15.69 0.22
C SER A 231 15.12 15.78 -1.20
N LEU A 232 15.87 16.33 -2.16
CA LEU A 232 15.47 16.35 -3.58
C LEU A 232 15.84 15.05 -4.32
N LEU A 233 16.97 14.42 -3.96
CA LEU A 233 17.43 13.19 -4.61
C LEU A 233 16.47 12.01 -4.36
N GLY A 234 16.02 11.82 -3.12
CA GLY A 234 15.04 10.79 -2.76
C GLY A 234 13.69 11.02 -3.43
N LEU A 235 13.25 12.28 -3.55
CA LEU A 235 12.06 12.63 -4.33
C LEU A 235 12.20 12.22 -5.81
N VAL A 236 13.35 12.53 -6.43
CA VAL A 236 13.63 12.13 -7.83
C VAL A 236 13.65 10.61 -7.97
N LEU A 237 14.30 9.89 -7.07
CA LEU A 237 14.34 8.43 -7.07
C LEU A 237 12.93 7.83 -6.92
N GLY A 238 12.12 8.39 -6.02
CA GLY A 238 10.71 8.04 -5.88
C GLY A 238 9.96 8.17 -7.19
N TYR A 239 10.06 9.32 -7.87
CA TYR A 239 9.40 9.52 -9.16
C TYR A 239 9.87 8.53 -10.23
N ILE A 240 11.16 8.19 -10.26
CA ILE A 240 11.69 7.17 -11.18
C ILE A 240 11.01 5.82 -10.93
N ILE A 241 10.86 5.40 -9.67
CA ILE A 241 10.17 4.15 -9.31
C ILE A 241 8.72 4.19 -9.77
N VAL A 242 8.00 5.29 -9.52
CA VAL A 242 6.61 5.46 -9.93
C VAL A 242 6.47 5.38 -11.46
N ILE A 243 7.37 6.03 -12.20
CA ILE A 243 7.36 6.01 -13.68
C ILE A 243 7.61 4.59 -14.19
N ILE A 244 8.60 3.87 -13.64
CA ILE A 244 8.89 2.49 -14.04
C ILE A 244 7.69 1.59 -13.72
N ALA A 245 7.11 1.70 -12.52
CA ALA A 245 5.93 0.95 -12.12
C ALA A 245 4.74 1.26 -13.05
N ALA A 246 4.54 2.52 -13.45
CA ALA A 246 3.49 2.92 -14.38
C ALA A 246 3.72 2.34 -15.79
N ILE A 247 4.95 2.36 -16.30
CA ILE A 247 5.30 1.75 -17.60
C ILE A 247 5.04 0.24 -17.58
N VAL A 248 5.46 -0.45 -16.52
CA VAL A 248 5.25 -1.88 -16.33
C VAL A 248 3.75 -2.20 -16.25
N THR A 249 3.00 -1.44 -15.46
CA THR A 249 1.54 -1.61 -15.30
C THR A 249 0.81 -1.36 -16.63
N ARG A 250 1.21 -0.33 -17.38
CA ARG A 250 0.67 -0.05 -18.72
C ARG A 250 0.95 -1.20 -19.68
N ARG A 251 2.15 -1.75 -19.67
CA ARG A 251 2.51 -2.90 -20.53
C ARG A 251 1.68 -4.12 -20.19
N ASP A 252 1.53 -4.44 -18.91
CA ASP A 252 0.69 -5.54 -18.45
C ASP A 252 -0.77 -5.34 -18.91
N TYR A 253 -1.30 -4.13 -18.72
CA TYR A 253 -2.65 -3.77 -19.15
C TYR A 253 -2.83 -3.91 -20.67
N GLN A 254 -1.88 -3.43 -21.47
CA GLN A 254 -1.94 -3.58 -22.94
C GLN A 254 -1.90 -5.06 -23.37
N ASN A 255 -1.07 -5.88 -22.72
CA ASN A 255 -1.03 -7.33 -22.97
C ASN A 255 -2.35 -8.02 -22.59
N LEU A 256 -3.04 -7.53 -21.55
CA LEU A 256 -4.39 -7.99 -21.21
C LEU A 256 -5.34 -7.73 -22.38
N LEU A 257 -5.35 -6.49 -22.86
CA LEU A 257 -6.27 -6.06 -23.91
C LEU A 257 -6.01 -6.78 -25.23
N SER A 258 -4.74 -6.98 -25.61
CA SER A 258 -4.39 -7.57 -26.91
C SER A 258 -4.67 -9.06 -26.98
N ASN A 259 -4.34 -9.81 -25.93
CA ASN A 259 -4.35 -11.27 -25.99
C ASN A 259 -5.74 -11.84 -25.67
N GLN A 260 -6.49 -11.22 -24.77
CA GLN A 260 -7.68 -11.82 -24.16
C GLN A 260 -8.99 -11.45 -24.85
N PHE A 261 -9.11 -10.22 -25.37
CA PHE A 261 -10.28 -9.86 -26.19
C PHE A 261 -10.32 -10.65 -27.49
N ALA A 262 -9.16 -11.03 -28.03
CA ALA A 262 -9.09 -11.90 -29.20
C ALA A 262 -9.66 -13.28 -28.90
N THR A 263 -9.31 -13.88 -27.74
CA THR A 263 -9.81 -15.20 -27.34
C THR A 263 -11.30 -15.18 -27.00
N LEU A 264 -11.74 -14.25 -26.14
CA LEU A 264 -13.15 -14.15 -25.73
C LEU A 264 -14.10 -13.92 -26.91
N ARG A 265 -13.67 -13.14 -27.92
CA ARG A 265 -14.47 -12.92 -29.13
C ARG A 265 -14.65 -14.22 -29.92
N ASN A 266 -13.60 -15.02 -30.06
CA ASN A 266 -13.67 -16.26 -30.83
C ASN A 266 -14.62 -17.27 -30.16
N ASP A 267 -14.53 -17.43 -28.83
CA ASP A 267 -15.38 -18.36 -28.08
C ASP A 267 -16.87 -17.96 -28.14
N THR A 268 -17.18 -16.65 -28.11
CA THR A 268 -18.57 -16.18 -28.27
C THR A 268 -19.14 -16.45 -29.66
N VAL A 269 -18.32 -16.30 -30.71
CA VAL A 269 -18.75 -16.56 -32.09
C VAL A 269 -19.02 -18.05 -32.30
N GLU A 270 -18.15 -18.93 -31.79
CA GLU A 270 -18.37 -20.38 -31.86
C GLU A 270 -19.64 -20.81 -31.09
N ALA A 271 -19.92 -20.22 -29.93
CA ALA A 271 -21.13 -20.52 -29.16
C ALA A 271 -22.42 -20.05 -29.86
N GLU A 272 -22.40 -18.88 -30.50
CA GLU A 272 -23.52 -18.39 -31.32
C GLU A 272 -23.72 -19.25 -32.58
N GLU A 273 -22.64 -19.70 -33.23
CA GLU A 273 -22.72 -20.64 -34.36
C GLU A 273 -23.33 -21.98 -33.93
N MET A 274 -22.89 -22.58 -32.81
CA MET A 274 -23.45 -23.85 -32.32
C MET A 274 -24.92 -23.76 -31.91
N THR A 275 -25.39 -22.60 -31.45
CA THR A 275 -26.80 -22.40 -31.03
C THR A 275 -27.72 -21.94 -32.15
N SER A 276 -27.17 -21.50 -33.29
CA SER A 276 -27.93 -21.05 -34.46
C SER A 276 -28.18 -22.13 -35.51
N PHE A 277 -27.68 -23.36 -35.32
CA PHE A 277 -28.10 -24.52 -36.11
C PHE A 277 -29.35 -25.18 -35.50
N PRO A 278 -30.54 -25.04 -36.13
CA PRO A 278 -31.78 -25.67 -35.70
C PRO A 278 -31.86 -27.17 -35.98
#